data_AF-A0A9W6FR80-F1
#
_entry.id   AF-A0A9W6FR80-F1
#
_cell.length_a   1.000
_cell.length_b   1.000
_cell.length_c   1.000
_cell.angle_alpha   90.00
_cell.angle_beta   90.00
_cell.angle_gamma   90.00
#
_symmetry.space_group_name_H-M   'P 1'
#
loop_
_entity.id
_entity.type
_entity.pdbx_description
1 polymer ?
#
loop_
_entity_poly.entity_id
_entity_poly.type
_entity_poly.pdbx_seq_one_letter_code
_entity_poly.pdbx_strand_id
1 'polypeptide(L)'
;MKCQQNLATGVLVFVMWINVDYSFGAEGKGFDPTLLKGDMARALSIAVRLLGAVVIVPIMEELFWRSFLIRYITDKQFDTIPIGFFSWPSFVISSILFGLEHHLIIAGILGGLAYNLLLYGTKSISQCILSHGVTNLCLGIYVLSTGQWRFW
;
A
#
# COMPACT_ATOMS: atom_id res chain seq x y z
N MET A 1 -8.56 8.22 -19.69
CA MET A 1 -7.15 7.79 -19.47
C MET A 1 -6.75 7.69 -18.00
N LYS A 2 -7.03 8.65 -17.12
CA LYS A 2 -6.63 8.60 -15.68
C LYS A 2 -7.09 7.33 -14.93
N CYS A 3 -8.30 6.83 -15.22
CA CYS A 3 -8.82 5.61 -14.59
C CYS A 3 -8.01 4.34 -14.94
N GLN A 4 -7.43 4.24 -16.14
CA GLN A 4 -6.61 3.08 -16.51
C GLN A 4 -5.24 3.10 -15.83
N GLN A 5 -4.71 4.29 -15.54
CA GLN A 5 -3.43 4.46 -14.88
C GLN A 5 -3.46 3.96 -13.43
N ASN A 6 -4.58 4.14 -12.70
CA ASN A 6 -4.69 3.67 -11.33
C ASN A 6 -4.68 2.13 -11.22
N LEU A 7 -5.42 1.43 -12.09
CA LEU A 7 -5.50 -0.03 -12.06
C LEU A 7 -4.16 -0.65 -12.45
N ALA A 8 -3.53 -0.09 -13.49
CA ALA A 8 -2.22 -0.53 -13.93
C ALA A 8 -1.17 -0.36 -12.84
N THR A 9 -1.12 0.80 -12.17
CA THR A 9 -0.19 1.02 -11.05
C THR A 9 -0.43 0.02 -9.93
N GLY A 10 -1.68 -0.25 -9.55
CA GLY A 10 -1.99 -1.22 -8.49
C GLY A 10 -1.48 -2.63 -8.81
N VAL A 11 -1.77 -3.11 -10.03
CA VAL A 11 -1.28 -4.42 -10.48
C VAL A 11 0.25 -4.45 -10.56
N LEU A 12 0.89 -3.38 -11.05
CA LEU A 12 2.35 -3.30 -11.13
C LEU A 12 3.00 -3.32 -9.75
N VAL A 13 2.45 -2.58 -8.78
CA VAL A 13 2.94 -2.59 -7.39
C VAL A 13 2.76 -3.97 -6.79
N PHE A 14 1.62 -4.64 -7.01
CA PHE A 14 1.42 -6.04 -6.57
C PHE A 14 2.48 -6.98 -7.15
N VAL A 15 2.70 -6.97 -8.47
CA VAL A 15 3.68 -7.84 -9.13
C VAL A 15 5.08 -7.56 -8.60
N MET A 16 5.45 -6.30 -8.43
CA MET A 16 6.72 -5.91 -7.83
C MET A 16 6.83 -6.44 -6.39
N TRP A 17 5.78 -6.29 -5.59
CA TRP A 17 5.75 -6.67 -4.17
C TRP A 17 6.09 -8.13 -3.93
N ILE A 18 5.53 -9.03 -4.76
CA ILE A 18 5.75 -10.47 -4.62
C ILE A 18 7.10 -10.95 -5.19
N ASN A 19 7.80 -10.11 -5.96
CA ASN A 19 9.07 -10.46 -6.63
C ASN A 19 10.30 -9.78 -6.00
N VAL A 20 10.13 -8.73 -5.19
CA VAL A 20 11.24 -8.02 -4.54
C VAL A 20 11.48 -8.60 -3.15
N ASP A 21 12.40 -9.55 -3.06
CA ASP A 21 12.63 -10.37 -1.86
C ASP A 21 13.89 -9.96 -1.06
N TYR A 22 13.95 -8.68 -0.66
CA TYR A 22 14.99 -8.16 0.23
C TYR A 22 14.37 -7.68 1.54
N SER A 23 14.03 -8.62 2.43
CA SER A 23 13.70 -8.31 3.81
C SER A 23 14.99 -8.11 4.62
N PHE A 24 15.06 -7.02 5.38
CA PHE A 24 16.15 -6.84 6.36
C PHE A 24 15.66 -7.39 7.71
N GLY A 25 15.80 -8.71 7.92
CA GLY A 25 15.47 -9.35 9.19
C GLY A 25 14.80 -10.71 9.06
N ALA A 26 14.23 -11.22 10.16
CA ALA A 26 13.47 -12.46 10.15
C ALA A 26 12.15 -12.27 9.38
N GLU A 27 11.89 -13.13 8.39
CA GLU A 27 10.61 -13.12 7.67
C GLU A 27 9.45 -13.30 8.66
N GLY A 28 8.49 -12.37 8.62
CA GLY A 28 7.24 -12.54 9.35
C GLY A 28 6.52 -13.77 8.83
N LYS A 29 6.14 -14.69 9.72
CA LYS A 29 5.34 -15.88 9.35
C LYS A 29 3.98 -15.51 8.74
N GLY A 30 3.53 -14.27 8.96
CA GLY A 30 2.22 -13.76 8.60
C GLY A 30 1.08 -14.49 9.30
N PHE A 31 -0.15 -14.10 8.99
CA PHE A 31 -1.34 -14.71 9.59
C PHE A 31 -1.87 -15.88 8.74
N ASP A 32 -1.80 -17.09 9.29
CA ASP A 32 -2.36 -18.29 8.68
C ASP A 32 -3.79 -18.59 9.23
N PRO A 33 -4.85 -18.35 8.44
CA PRO A 33 -6.24 -18.60 8.86
C PRO A 33 -6.57 -20.08 9.01
N THR A 34 -5.75 -21.00 8.46
CA THR A 34 -5.98 -22.46 8.57
C THR A 34 -5.75 -22.99 9.98
N LEU A 35 -5.02 -22.23 10.80
CA LEU A 35 -4.79 -22.54 12.22
C LEU A 35 -6.03 -22.28 13.09
N LEU A 36 -7.03 -21.53 12.59
CA LEU A 36 -8.28 -21.29 13.30
C LEU A 36 -9.19 -22.52 13.25
N LYS A 37 -9.66 -22.93 14.43
CA LYS A 37 -10.67 -24.01 14.55
C LYS A 37 -12.06 -23.46 14.24
N GLY A 38 -12.78 -24.13 13.35
CA GLY A 38 -14.17 -23.81 12.99
C GLY A 38 -14.29 -22.99 11.70
N ASP A 39 -15.10 -23.49 10.76
CA ASP A 39 -15.21 -22.92 9.42
C ASP A 39 -15.74 -21.48 9.42
N MET A 40 -16.68 -21.17 10.30
CA MET A 40 -17.23 -19.82 10.44
C MET A 40 -16.18 -18.82 10.95
N ALA A 41 -15.43 -19.19 11.98
CA ALA A 41 -14.38 -18.33 12.53
C ALA A 41 -13.29 -18.06 11.48
N ARG A 42 -12.89 -19.10 10.72
CA ARG A 42 -11.96 -18.97 9.61
C ARG A 42 -12.50 -18.02 8.53
N ALA A 43 -13.73 -18.24 8.06
CA ALA A 43 -14.34 -17.41 7.02
C ALA A 43 -14.46 -15.93 7.44
N LEU A 44 -14.91 -15.68 8.67
CA LEU A 44 -15.03 -14.31 9.21
C LEU A 44 -13.65 -13.64 9.34
N SER A 45 -12.63 -14.36 9.81
CA SER A 45 -11.29 -13.80 9.93
C SER A 45 -10.72 -13.38 8.57
N ILE A 46 -10.90 -14.21 7.53
CA ILE A 46 -10.50 -13.90 6.16
C ILE A 46 -11.28 -12.68 5.65
N ALA A 47 -12.60 -12.66 5.82
CA ALA A 47 -13.44 -11.58 5.35
C ALA A 47 -13.07 -10.23 5.99
N VAL A 48 -12.88 -10.20 7.31
CA VAL A 48 -12.49 -8.99 8.04
C VAL A 48 -11.11 -8.51 7.62
N ARG A 49 -10.13 -9.42 7.50
CA ARG A 49 -8.78 -9.04 7.09
C ARG A 49 -8.72 -8.56 5.65
N LEU A 50 -9.43 -9.21 4.72
CA LEU A 50 -9.53 -8.74 3.34
C LEU A 50 -10.21 -7.37 3.27
N LEU A 51 -11.33 -7.16 3.97
CA LEU A 51 -12.00 -5.86 4.00
C LEU A 51 -11.06 -4.78 4.57
N GLY A 52 -10.38 -5.09 5.67
CA GLY A 52 -9.39 -4.21 6.29
C GLY A 52 -8.28 -3.84 5.31
N ALA A 53 -7.65 -4.83 4.68
CA ALA A 53 -6.54 -4.63 3.76
C ALA A 53 -6.96 -3.93 2.45
N VAL A 54 -8.13 -4.24 1.89
CA VAL A 54 -8.54 -3.72 0.57
C VAL A 54 -9.19 -2.34 0.67
N VAL A 55 -9.84 -2.02 1.79
CA VAL A 55 -10.63 -0.80 1.94
C VAL A 55 -10.02 0.12 3.00
N ILE A 56 -9.92 -0.35 4.23
CA ILE A 56 -9.60 0.50 5.37
C ILE A 56 -8.14 0.99 5.31
N VAL A 57 -7.21 0.07 5.08
CA VAL A 57 -5.78 0.35 5.02
C VAL A 57 -5.46 1.38 3.91
N PRO A 58 -5.84 1.18 2.64
CA PRO A 58 -5.62 2.17 1.59
C PRO A 58 -6.22 3.54 1.90
N ILE A 59 -7.41 3.61 2.50
CA ILE A 59 -8.00 4.90 2.87
C ILE A 59 -7.12 5.60 3.90
N MET A 60 -6.77 4.90 4.99
CA MET A 60 -6.01 5.49 6.09
C MET A 60 -4.59 5.86 5.66
N GLU A 61 -3.90 4.95 5.00
CA GLU A 61 -2.53 5.16 4.54
C GLU A 61 -2.45 6.26 3.50
N GLU A 62 -3.31 6.28 2.47
CA GLU A 62 -3.21 7.33 1.45
C GLU A 62 -3.60 8.70 1.99
N LEU A 63 -4.52 8.78 2.95
CA LEU A 63 -4.79 10.02 3.67
C LEU A 63 -3.56 10.47 4.48
N PHE A 64 -2.90 9.56 5.19
CA PHE A 64 -1.71 9.89 5.95
C PHE A 64 -0.53 10.29 5.05
N TRP A 65 -0.17 9.45 4.08
CA TRP A 65 1.02 9.64 3.24
C TRP A 65 0.83 10.74 2.19
N ARG A 66 -0.28 10.72 1.43
CA ARG A 66 -0.48 11.55 0.23
C ARG A 66 -1.24 12.83 0.53
N SER A 67 -2.16 12.80 1.49
CA SER A 67 -2.84 14.02 1.94
C SER A 67 -2.02 14.77 2.98
N PHE A 68 -1.47 14.11 4.00
CA PHE A 68 -0.79 14.82 5.08
C PHE A 68 0.73 14.91 4.87
N LEU A 69 1.45 13.79 4.94
CA LEU A 69 2.90 13.79 5.16
C LEU A 69 3.71 14.45 4.03
N ILE A 70 3.40 14.17 2.76
CA ILE A 70 4.11 14.78 1.62
C ILE A 70 4.01 16.31 1.66
N ARG A 71 2.84 16.84 2.01
CA ARG A 71 2.61 18.28 2.12
C ARG A 71 3.28 18.84 3.38
N TYR A 72 3.21 18.11 4.49
CA TYR A 72 3.83 18.49 5.76
C TYR A 72 5.36 18.58 5.71
N ILE A 73 6.01 17.67 4.97
CA ILE A 73 7.46 17.72 4.74
C ILE A 73 7.83 18.96 3.91
N THR A 74 6.95 19.41 3.03
CA THR A 74 7.17 20.61 2.21
C THR A 74 6.98 21.88 3.04
N ASP A 75 5.89 21.97 3.80
CA ASP A 75 5.58 23.09 4.68
C ASP A 75 4.67 22.63 5.83
N LYS A 76 4.87 23.16 7.05
CA LYS A 76 4.07 22.77 8.22
C LYS A 76 2.61 23.18 8.09
N GLN A 77 2.32 24.28 7.39
CA GLN A 77 1.00 24.72 6.99
C GLN A 77 0.54 23.93 5.75
N PHE A 78 0.55 22.60 5.87
CA PHE A 78 0.42 21.65 4.77
C PHE A 78 -0.90 21.76 4.00
N ASP A 79 -1.95 22.27 4.64
CA ASP A 79 -3.27 22.50 4.06
C ASP A 79 -3.27 23.62 3.01
N THR A 80 -2.29 24.53 3.07
CA THR A 80 -2.04 25.54 2.03
C THR A 80 -1.38 24.97 0.78
N ILE A 81 -0.76 23.79 0.88
CA ILE A 81 -0.07 23.13 -0.22
C ILE A 81 -1.11 22.34 -1.05
N PRO A 82 -1.17 22.55 -2.38
CA PRO A 82 -2.08 21.79 -3.23
C PRO A 82 -1.76 20.29 -3.26
N ILE A 83 -2.80 19.46 -3.40
CA ILE A 83 -2.62 18.01 -3.60
C ILE A 83 -1.77 17.74 -4.85
N GLY A 84 -0.72 16.94 -4.67
CA GLY A 84 0.23 16.59 -5.72
C GLY A 84 1.21 17.70 -6.09
N PHE A 85 1.38 18.74 -5.26
CA PHE A 85 2.56 19.60 -5.35
C PHE A 85 3.83 18.77 -5.17
N PHE A 86 4.85 19.04 -6.00
CA PHE A 86 6.09 18.27 -6.00
C PHE A 86 7.20 19.00 -5.25
N SER A 87 7.89 18.30 -4.36
CA SER A 87 9.18 18.71 -3.83
C SER A 87 10.09 17.49 -3.68
N TRP A 88 11.37 17.63 -4.00
CA TRP A 88 12.34 16.54 -3.87
C TRP A 88 12.42 15.97 -2.45
N PRO A 89 12.48 16.79 -1.38
CA PRO A 89 12.51 16.28 -0.02
C PRO A 89 11.26 15.46 0.31
N SER A 90 10.07 15.96 0.00
CA SER A 90 8.83 15.21 0.28
C SER A 90 8.75 13.89 -0.48
N PHE A 91 9.17 13.87 -1.74
CA PHE A 91 9.16 12.67 -2.56
C PHE A 91 10.07 11.58 -2.00
N VAL A 92 11.33 11.92 -1.68
CA VAL A 92 12.33 10.96 -1.19
C VAL A 92 12.02 10.54 0.24
N ILE A 93 11.79 11.48 1.14
CA ILE A 93 11.58 11.19 2.57
C ILE A 93 10.30 10.38 2.78
N SER A 94 9.18 10.77 2.15
CA SER A 94 7.93 10.00 2.31
C SER A 94 8.05 8.58 1.77
N SER A 95 8.77 8.36 0.66
CA SER A 95 8.96 7.01 0.10
C SER A 95 9.83 6.13 1.00
N ILE A 96 10.90 6.69 1.59
CA ILE A 96 11.73 5.96 2.55
C ILE A 96 10.92 5.60 3.80
N LEU A 97 10.20 6.57 4.37
CA LEU A 97 9.40 6.36 5.56
C LEU A 97 8.28 5.33 5.32
N PHE A 98 7.62 5.37 4.15
CA PHE A 98 6.65 4.37 3.74
C PHE A 98 7.29 2.97 3.70
N GLY A 99 8.49 2.86 3.15
CA GLY A 99 9.23 1.60 3.16
C GLY A 99 9.54 1.06 4.55
N LEU A 100 9.95 1.93 5.47
CA LEU A 100 10.33 1.54 6.83
C LEU A 100 9.15 1.03 7.68
N GLU A 101 7.91 1.38 7.33
CA GLU A 101 6.71 0.81 7.96
C GLU A 101 6.52 -0.68 7.62
N HIS A 102 7.09 -1.15 6.52
CA HIS A 102 6.85 -2.47 5.98
C HIS A 102 7.99 -3.45 6.29
N HIS A 103 7.65 -4.72 6.49
CA HIS A 103 8.65 -5.79 6.63
C HIS A 103 9.52 -5.94 5.37
N LEU A 104 8.90 -5.78 4.19
CA LEU A 104 9.60 -5.75 2.90
C LEU A 104 10.01 -4.32 2.57
N ILE A 105 11.03 -3.82 3.28
CA ILE A 105 11.40 -2.39 3.24
C ILE A 105 11.60 -1.90 1.80
N ILE A 106 12.37 -2.62 0.98
CA ILE A 106 12.65 -2.21 -0.40
C ILE A 106 11.37 -2.20 -1.26
N ALA A 107 10.53 -3.23 -1.15
CA ALA A 107 9.23 -3.26 -1.84
C ALA A 107 8.34 -2.11 -1.39
N GLY A 108 8.32 -1.81 -0.09
CA GLY A 108 7.66 -0.66 0.50
C GLY A 108 8.15 0.66 -0.11
N ILE A 109 9.46 0.90 -0.18
CA ILE A 109 10.02 2.12 -0.81
C ILE A 109 9.55 2.24 -2.27
N LEU A 110 9.65 1.16 -3.04
CA LEU A 110 9.23 1.14 -4.45
C LEU A 110 7.72 1.40 -4.61
N GLY A 111 6.89 0.84 -3.73
CA GLY A 111 5.45 1.13 -3.66
C GLY A 111 5.18 2.60 -3.33
N GLY A 112 5.90 3.13 -2.33
CA GLY A 112 5.89 4.55 -1.95
C GLY A 112 6.17 5.47 -3.13
N LEU A 113 7.22 5.17 -3.90
CA LEU A 113 7.58 5.89 -5.12
C LEU A 113 6.48 5.80 -6.18
N ALA A 114 5.97 4.60 -6.45
CA ALA A 114 4.96 4.37 -7.49
C ALA A 114 3.67 5.17 -7.24
N TYR A 115 3.16 5.13 -6.01
CA TYR A 115 1.96 5.87 -5.64
C TYR A 115 2.21 7.39 -5.55
N ASN A 116 3.42 7.83 -5.17
CA ASN A 116 3.78 9.26 -5.25
C ASN A 116 3.76 9.75 -6.70
N LEU A 117 4.35 8.99 -7.63
CA LEU A 117 4.30 9.30 -9.06
C LEU A 117 2.85 9.31 -9.57
N LEU A 118 2.00 8.38 -9.12
CA LEU A 118 0.58 8.37 -9.43
C LEU A 118 -0.13 9.64 -8.90
N LEU A 119 0.16 10.06 -7.66
CA LEU A 119 -0.36 11.29 -7.08
C LEU A 119 0.05 12.50 -7.92
N TYR A 120 1.31 12.59 -8.33
CA TYR A 120 1.80 13.72 -9.10
C TYR A 120 1.24 13.77 -10.52
N GLY A 121 0.98 12.62 -11.14
CA GLY A 121 0.34 12.54 -12.47
C GLY A 121 -1.17 12.80 -12.43
N THR A 122 -1.86 12.33 -11.40
CA THR A 122 -3.33 12.41 -11.32
C THR A 122 -3.84 13.62 -10.55
N LYS A 123 -3.05 14.13 -9.60
CA LYS A 123 -3.42 15.11 -8.57
C LYS A 123 -4.65 14.67 -7.76
N SER A 124 -4.75 13.36 -7.48
CA SER A 124 -5.94 12.77 -6.86
C SER A 124 -5.59 11.68 -5.85
N ILE A 125 -5.97 11.91 -4.59
CA ILE A 125 -5.81 10.91 -3.52
C ILE A 125 -6.72 9.71 -3.77
N SER A 126 -7.94 9.91 -4.29
CA SER A 126 -8.86 8.80 -4.56
C SER A 126 -8.34 7.83 -5.62
N GLN A 127 -7.54 8.31 -6.59
CA GLN A 127 -6.85 7.43 -7.53
C GLN A 127 -5.76 6.60 -6.84
N CYS A 128 -5.06 7.16 -5.85
CA CYS A 128 -4.08 6.43 -5.05
C CYS A 128 -4.75 5.39 -4.15
N ILE A 129 -5.85 5.76 -3.49
CA ILE A 129 -6.66 4.84 -2.66
C ILE A 129 -7.13 3.65 -3.50
N LEU A 130 -7.69 3.92 -4.69
CA LEU A 130 -8.15 2.85 -5.57
C LEU A 130 -6.99 1.96 -6.05
N SER A 131 -5.87 2.56 -6.45
CA SER A 131 -4.68 1.82 -6.90
C SER A 131 -4.14 0.92 -5.78
N HIS A 132 -4.06 1.43 -4.56
CA HIS A 132 -3.57 0.69 -3.41
C HIS A 132 -4.56 -0.40 -2.97
N GLY A 133 -5.87 -0.11 -2.98
CA GLY A 133 -6.90 -1.13 -2.77
C GLY A 133 -6.82 -2.28 -3.78
N VAL A 134 -6.53 -1.98 -5.06
CA VAL A 134 -6.28 -3.01 -6.09
C VAL A 134 -5.04 -3.83 -5.77
N THR A 135 -3.93 -3.20 -5.38
CA THR A 135 -2.71 -3.91 -4.93
C THR A 135 -3.04 -4.92 -3.84
N ASN A 136 -3.77 -4.48 -2.80
CA ASN A 136 -4.09 -5.31 -1.64
C ASN A 136 -5.11 -6.39 -1.98
N LEU A 137 -6.02 -6.13 -2.90
CA LEU A 137 -6.96 -7.14 -3.40
C LEU A 137 -6.23 -8.24 -4.16
N CYS A 138 -5.32 -7.87 -5.07
CA CYS A 138 -4.47 -8.82 -5.79
C CYS A 138 -3.60 -9.63 -4.83
N LEU A 139 -2.98 -8.97 -3.85
CA LEU A 139 -2.15 -9.63 -2.84
C LEU A 139 -2.98 -10.59 -1.97
N GLY A 140 -4.18 -10.19 -1.54
CA GLY A 140 -5.10 -11.04 -0.80
C GLY A 140 -5.52 -12.28 -1.60
N ILE A 141 -5.87 -12.13 -2.88
CA ILE A 141 -6.17 -13.28 -3.74
C ILE A 141 -4.95 -14.20 -3.89
N TYR A 142 -3.77 -13.61 -4.10
CA TYR A 142 -2.52 -14.36 -4.25
C TYR A 142 -2.21 -15.19 -3.01
N VAL A 143 -2.30 -14.62 -1.81
CA VAL A 143 -2.01 -15.36 -0.58
C VAL A 143 -3.04 -16.46 -0.32
N LEU A 144 -4.34 -16.19 -0.49
CA LEU A 144 -5.37 -17.22 -0.29
C LEU A 144 -5.24 -18.39 -1.27
N SER A 145 -4.76 -18.13 -2.49
CA SER A 145 -4.61 -19.16 -3.53
C SER A 145 -3.30 -19.95 -3.42
N THR A 146 -2.24 -19.35 -2.86
CA THR A 146 -0.90 -19.96 -2.79
C THR A 146 -0.50 -20.45 -1.40
N GLY A 147 -1.18 -20.01 -0.35
CA GLY A 147 -0.78 -20.26 1.04
C GLY A 147 0.50 -19.53 1.46
N GLN A 148 0.92 -18.51 0.70
CA GLN A 148 2.11 -17.69 1.00
C GLN A 148 1.79 -16.65 2.09
N TRP A 149 1.52 -17.14 3.31
CA TRP A 149 1.04 -16.32 4.43
C TRP A 149 2.01 -15.19 4.83
N ARG A 150 3.30 -15.27 4.48
CA ARG A 150 4.30 -14.23 4.75
C ARG A 150 3.91 -12.82 4.28
N PHE A 151 2.97 -12.71 3.33
CA PHE A 151 2.45 -11.45 2.81
C PHE A 151 1.14 -10.96 3.49
N TRP A 152 0.67 -11.63 4.56
CA TRP A 152 -0.65 -11.38 5.18
C TRP A 152 -0.59 -10.97 6.65
#